data_AF-A0A7W0Y2R3-F1
#
_entry.id   AF-A0A7W0Y2R3-F1
#
_cell.length_a   1.000
_cell.length_b   1.000
_cell.length_c   1.000
_cell.angle_alpha   90.00
_cell.angle_beta   90.00
_cell.angle_gamma   90.00
#
_symmetry.space_group_name_H-M   'P 1'
#
loop_
_entity.id
_entity.type
_entity.pdbx_description
1 polymer ?
#
loop_
_entity_poly.entity_id
_entity_poly.type
_entity_poly.pdbx_seq_one_letter_code
_entity_poly.pdbx_strand_id
1 'polypeptide(L)'
;MRQLLAVVFGIAAASLALPSARADLRRAAPIIEPTERLPPVELSGTSRVLWLDRCASGCTIHLGPSDAANDTSMIPKMETSTLAPFAFTEAEWTQIVTCVSQVYSPFDIEVTERRPAAGV
;
A
#
# COMPACT_ATOMS: atom_id res chain seq x y z
N MET A 1 -48.63 46.57 -21.21
CA MET A 1 -48.68 47.68 -20.25
C MET A 1 -47.62 47.46 -19.18
N ARG A 2 -46.79 48.49 -18.96
CA ARG A 2 -46.14 48.91 -17.70
C ARG A 2 -45.19 47.96 -16.95
N GLN A 3 -43.91 48.28 -17.14
CA GLN A 3 -42.79 48.36 -16.19
C GLN A 3 -43.13 48.34 -14.69
N LEU A 4 -42.22 47.76 -13.88
CA LEU A 4 -41.69 48.41 -12.68
C LEU A 4 -40.30 47.84 -12.33
N LEU A 5 -39.30 48.72 -12.41
CA LEU A 5 -37.94 48.56 -11.88
C LEU A 5 -37.98 48.48 -10.34
N ALA A 6 -37.06 47.71 -9.75
CA ALA A 6 -36.51 48.02 -8.44
C ALA A 6 -34.98 47.77 -8.47
N VAL A 7 -34.27 48.71 -7.84
CA VAL A 7 -32.86 49.08 -8.04
C VAL A 7 -32.19 49.09 -6.65
N VAL A 8 -30.89 48.76 -6.61
CA VAL A 8 -29.88 48.87 -5.50
C VAL A 8 -30.14 47.96 -4.27
N PHE A 9 -29.17 47.28 -3.66
CA PHE A 9 -27.90 47.78 -3.13
C PHE A 9 -26.79 46.72 -3.16
N GLY A 10 -25.64 47.11 -3.69
CA GLY A 10 -24.42 46.32 -3.64
C GLY A 10 -23.80 46.28 -2.24
N ILE A 11 -23.25 45.13 -1.90
CA ILE A 11 -22.13 45.02 -0.97
C ILE A 11 -21.06 44.22 -1.71
N ALA A 12 -20.13 44.93 -2.33
CA ALA A 12 -18.91 44.30 -2.84
C ALA A 12 -18.03 43.98 -1.62
N ALA A 13 -18.07 42.73 -1.17
CA ALA A 13 -17.11 42.23 -0.20
C ALA A 13 -15.73 42.22 -0.87
N ALA A 14 -14.90 43.21 -0.55
CA ALA A 14 -13.49 43.21 -0.92
C ALA A 14 -12.78 42.13 -0.09
N SER A 15 -12.70 40.92 -0.63
CA SER A 15 -11.90 39.83 -0.07
C SER A 15 -10.43 40.25 -0.12
N LEU A 16 -9.88 40.61 1.04
CA LEU A 16 -8.44 40.76 1.24
C LEU A 16 -7.80 39.37 1.13
N ALA A 17 -7.42 38.99 -0.09
CA ALA A 17 -6.56 37.84 -0.31
C ALA A 17 -5.17 38.17 0.23
N LEU A 18 -4.86 37.71 1.44
CA LEU A 18 -3.49 37.68 1.92
C LEU A 18 -2.71 36.74 1.00
N PRO A 19 -1.65 37.20 0.30
CA PRO A 19 -0.76 36.28 -0.37
C PRO A 19 -0.13 35.40 0.72
N SER A 20 -0.49 34.12 0.72
CA SER A 20 0.19 33.13 1.53
C SER A 20 1.59 32.98 0.95
N ALA A 21 2.54 33.78 1.46
CA ALA A 21 3.94 33.56 1.22
C ALA A 21 4.32 32.23 1.86
N ARG A 22 4.12 31.13 1.14
CA ARG A 22 4.76 29.86 1.44
C ARG A 22 6.24 30.09 1.15
N ALA A 23 6.99 30.46 2.19
CA ALA A 23 8.43 30.40 2.14
C ALA A 23 8.80 28.94 1.81
N ASP A 24 9.21 28.70 0.57
CA ASP A 24 9.70 27.42 0.10
C ASP A 24 11.06 27.18 0.76
N LEU A 25 11.02 26.72 2.01
CA LEU A 25 12.17 26.23 2.75
C LEU A 25 12.54 24.84 2.22
N ARG A 26 12.84 24.74 0.92
CA ARG A 26 13.66 23.66 0.37
C ARG A 26 15.08 23.86 0.90
N ARG A 27 15.29 23.46 2.14
CA ARG A 27 16.64 23.25 2.65
C ARG A 27 17.18 22.07 1.84
N ALA A 28 18.05 22.36 0.86
CA ALA A 28 18.77 21.33 0.13
C ALA A 28 19.53 20.51 1.17
N ALA A 29 19.05 19.30 1.45
CA ALA A 29 19.80 18.36 2.26
C ALA A 29 21.09 18.06 1.48
N PRO A 30 22.27 18.10 2.12
CA PRO A 30 23.48 17.65 1.47
C PRO A 30 23.25 16.19 1.05
N ILE A 31 23.53 15.89 -0.22
CA ILE A 31 23.61 14.50 -0.69
C ILE A 31 24.83 13.91 0.01
N ILE A 32 24.61 13.22 1.12
CA ILE A 32 25.65 12.39 1.75
C ILE A 32 25.71 11.12 0.89
N GLU A 33 26.68 11.07 -0.02
CA GLU A 33 26.97 9.83 -0.73
C GLU A 33 27.41 8.78 0.30
N PRO A 34 26.83 7.56 0.29
CA PRO A 34 27.30 6.50 1.17
C PRO A 34 28.76 6.20 0.82
N THR A 35 29.69 6.58 1.71
CA THR A 35 31.13 6.40 1.51
C THR A 35 31.55 4.92 1.47
N GLU A 36 30.63 4.01 1.78
CA GLU A 36 30.88 2.58 1.83
C GLU A 36 29.80 1.85 1.03
N ARG A 37 30.13 1.45 -0.20
CA ARG A 37 29.38 0.41 -0.90
C ARG A 37 29.59 -0.88 -0.11
N LEU A 38 28.57 -1.27 0.66
CA LEU A 38 28.53 -2.62 1.20
C LEU A 38 28.63 -3.61 0.03
N PRO A 39 29.42 -4.68 0.15
CA PRO A 39 29.43 -5.73 -0.87
C PRO A 39 28.01 -6.28 -1.02
N PRO A 40 27.61 -6.72 -2.24
CA PRO A 40 26.34 -7.41 -2.42
C PRO A 40 26.24 -8.56 -1.41
N VAL A 41 25.23 -8.49 -0.54
CA VAL A 41 24.92 -9.61 0.34
C VAL A 41 24.18 -10.63 -0.52
N GLU A 42 24.84 -11.74 -0.80
CA GLU A 42 24.21 -12.91 -1.39
C GLU A 42 23.29 -13.54 -0.34
N LEU A 43 22.00 -13.19 -0.41
CA LEU A 43 20.96 -13.84 0.40
C LEU A 43 20.68 -15.23 -0.18
N SER A 44 21.60 -16.16 0.08
CA SER A 44 21.41 -17.57 -0.28
C SER A 44 20.27 -18.17 0.54
N GLY A 45 19.19 -18.58 -0.11
CA GLY A 45 18.04 -19.23 0.52
C GLY A 45 16.86 -18.31 0.88
N THR A 46 16.87 -17.04 0.47
CA THR A 46 15.66 -16.19 0.55
C THR A 46 14.84 -16.34 -0.72
N SER A 47 13.57 -16.73 -0.60
CA SER A 47 12.65 -16.73 -1.75
C SER A 47 12.50 -15.33 -2.31
N ARG A 48 12.53 -15.19 -3.64
CA ARG A 48 12.19 -13.96 -4.34
C ARG A 48 10.71 -13.90 -4.71
N VAL A 49 9.90 -14.82 -4.20
CA VAL A 49 8.48 -14.89 -4.51
C VAL A 49 7.67 -14.47 -3.29
N LEU A 50 6.83 -13.45 -3.46
CA LEU A 50 5.81 -13.04 -2.50
C LEU A 50 4.45 -13.53 -3.01
N TRP A 51 3.98 -14.62 -2.43
CA TRP A 51 2.63 -15.12 -2.69
C TRP A 51 1.60 -14.38 -1.84
N LEU A 52 0.56 -13.86 -2.48
CA LEU A 52 -0.57 -13.22 -1.83
C LEU A 52 -1.83 -14.07 -2.04
N ASP A 53 -2.46 -14.49 -0.95
CA ASP A 53 -3.75 -15.17 -0.97
C ASP A 53 -4.83 -14.25 -0.42
N ARG A 54 -5.95 -14.15 -1.14
CA ARG A 54 -7.15 -13.43 -0.71
C ARG A 54 -8.16 -14.32 0.03
N CYS A 55 -7.83 -15.60 0.20
CA CYS A 55 -8.70 -16.60 0.78
C CYS A 55 -10.06 -16.64 0.07
N ALA A 56 -10.08 -16.74 -1.26
CA ALA A 56 -11.31 -16.60 -2.06
C ALA A 56 -12.47 -17.52 -1.60
N SER A 57 -12.14 -18.70 -1.05
CA SER A 57 -13.08 -19.66 -0.45
C SER A 57 -12.92 -19.81 1.08
N GLY A 58 -12.22 -18.88 1.73
CA GLY A 58 -11.69 -19.00 3.08
C GLY A 58 -10.36 -19.77 3.10
N CYS A 59 -9.53 -19.48 4.10
CA CYS A 59 -8.30 -20.23 4.36
C CYS A 59 -8.32 -20.79 5.78
N THR A 60 -7.74 -21.96 5.97
CA THR A 60 -7.48 -22.52 7.30
C THR A 60 -6.03 -22.23 7.67
N ILE A 61 -5.85 -21.57 8.81
CA ILE A 61 -4.54 -21.31 9.41
C ILE A 61 -4.37 -22.24 10.59
N HIS A 62 -3.22 -22.91 10.65
CA HIS A 62 -2.86 -23.85 11.70
C HIS A 62 -2.03 -23.16 12.78
N LEU A 63 -2.24 -23.53 14.05
CA LEU A 63 -1.35 -23.10 15.12
C LEU A 63 0.02 -23.79 14.98
N GLY A 64 1.09 -23.01 14.95
CA GLY A 64 2.46 -23.54 14.87
C GLY A 64 3.50 -22.44 14.72
N PRO A 65 4.79 -22.79 14.51
CA PRO A 65 5.81 -21.83 14.09
C PRO A 65 5.33 -21.08 12.84
N SER A 66 5.51 -19.76 12.81
CA SER A 66 5.04 -18.95 11.69
C SER A 66 5.73 -19.35 10.39
N ASP A 67 4.96 -19.88 9.45
CA ASP A 67 5.41 -20.26 8.12
C ASP A 67 4.25 -20.09 7.12
N ALA A 68 4.37 -19.07 6.28
CA ALA A 68 3.37 -18.75 5.27
C ALA A 68 3.29 -19.80 4.14
N ALA A 69 4.34 -20.61 3.92
CA ALA A 69 4.30 -21.67 2.92
C ALA A 69 3.43 -22.87 3.37
N ASN A 70 3.21 -23.02 4.67
CA ASN A 70 2.46 -24.12 5.27
C ASN A 70 1.19 -23.66 6.00
N ASP A 71 0.78 -22.40 5.82
CA ASP A 71 -0.38 -21.79 6.49
C ASP A 71 -0.33 -21.93 8.02
N THR A 72 0.85 -21.86 8.63
CA THR A 72 1.03 -21.94 10.10
C THR A 72 1.32 -20.56 10.70
N SER A 73 0.78 -20.30 11.88
CA SER A 73 0.96 -19.05 12.61
C SER A 73 0.98 -19.27 14.12
N MET A 74 1.73 -18.44 14.83
CA MET A 74 1.71 -18.41 16.30
C MET A 74 0.53 -17.60 16.89
N ILE A 75 -0.29 -16.97 16.04
CA ILE A 75 -1.39 -16.08 16.46
C ILE A 75 -2.69 -16.82 16.85
N PRO A 76 -3.14 -17.86 16.11
CA PRO A 76 -4.34 -18.63 16.46
C PRO A 76 -4.31 -19.11 17.92
N LYS A 77 -5.47 -19.05 18.59
CA LYS A 77 -5.61 -19.57 19.98
C LYS A 77 -6.04 -21.04 20.03
N MET A 78 -6.47 -21.59 18.90
CA MET A 78 -6.93 -22.96 18.71
C MET A 78 -6.06 -23.64 17.65
N GLU A 79 -6.10 -24.97 17.60
CA GLU A 79 -5.32 -25.77 16.63
C GLU A 79 -5.53 -25.32 15.18
N THR A 80 -6.75 -24.93 14.83
CA THR A 80 -7.09 -24.33 13.55
C THR A 80 -7.91 -23.06 13.74
N SER A 81 -7.77 -22.13 12.81
CA SER A 81 -8.59 -20.92 12.72
C SER A 81 -8.88 -20.62 11.25
N THR A 82 -10.10 -20.19 10.95
CA THR A 82 -10.50 -19.89 9.58
C THR A 82 -10.47 -18.39 9.34
N LEU A 83 -9.78 -17.97 8.28
CA LEU A 83 -9.87 -16.62 7.75
C LEU A 83 -11.05 -16.53 6.81
N ALA A 84 -11.90 -15.53 7.02
CA ALA A 84 -12.97 -15.21 6.08
C ALA A 84 -12.38 -14.77 4.73
N PRO A 85 -13.11 -14.99 3.62
CA PRO A 85 -12.69 -14.47 2.34
C PRO A 85 -12.51 -12.96 2.36
N PHE A 86 -11.58 -12.48 1.53
CA PHE A 86 -11.43 -11.06 1.27
C PHE A 86 -12.81 -10.46 0.90
N ALA A 87 -13.23 -9.45 1.66
CA ALA A 87 -14.62 -8.98 1.67
C ALA A 87 -14.97 -8.03 0.51
N PHE A 88 -13.98 -7.66 -0.30
CA PHE A 88 -14.10 -6.62 -1.31
C PHE A 88 -14.08 -7.22 -2.72
N THR A 89 -14.21 -6.35 -3.72
CA THR A 89 -14.28 -6.76 -5.12
C THR A 89 -12.93 -7.21 -5.67
N GLU A 90 -12.98 -7.93 -6.79
CA GLU A 90 -11.82 -8.29 -7.61
C GLU A 90 -10.97 -7.05 -8.00
N ALA A 91 -11.63 -5.94 -8.31
CA ALA A 91 -10.96 -4.72 -8.73
C ALA A 91 -10.16 -4.09 -7.57
N GLU A 92 -10.68 -4.13 -6.34
CA GLU A 92 -9.98 -3.67 -5.15
C GLU A 92 -8.81 -4.59 -4.81
N TRP A 93 -9.01 -5.91 -4.93
CA TRP A 93 -7.92 -6.87 -4.77
C TRP A 93 -6.78 -6.64 -5.78
N THR A 94 -7.13 -6.43 -7.06
CA THR A 94 -6.15 -6.12 -8.12
C THR A 94 -5.35 -4.85 -7.80
N GLN A 95 -5.98 -3.83 -7.21
CA GLN A 95 -5.28 -2.62 -6.78
C GLN A 95 -4.27 -2.90 -5.66
N ILE A 96 -4.63 -3.78 -4.70
CA ILE A 96 -3.71 -4.21 -3.64
C ILE A 96 -2.49 -4.92 -4.25
N VAL A 97 -2.72 -5.94 -5.08
CA VAL A 97 -1.63 -6.71 -5.71
C VAL A 97 -0.71 -5.81 -6.54
N THR A 98 -1.31 -4.87 -7.29
CA THR A 98 -0.56 -3.87 -8.07
C THR A 98 0.29 -2.98 -7.17
N CYS A 99 -0.27 -2.46 -6.08
CA CYS A 99 0.45 -1.62 -5.12
C CYS A 99 1.62 -2.37 -4.50
N VAL A 100 1.39 -3.61 -4.03
CA VAL A 100 2.45 -4.45 -3.46
C VAL A 100 3.56 -4.71 -4.48
N SER A 101 3.20 -5.07 -5.72
CA SER A 101 4.18 -5.27 -6.80
C SER A 101 5.04 -4.02 -7.06
N GLN A 102 4.45 -2.83 -7.08
CA GLN A 102 5.19 -1.58 -7.25
C GLN A 102 6.13 -1.29 -6.08
N VAL A 103 5.66 -1.47 -4.85
CA VAL A 103 6.46 -1.23 -3.63
C VAL A 103 7.67 -2.17 -3.57
N TYR A 104 7.50 -3.43 -3.96
CA TYR A 104 8.56 -4.43 -3.92
C TYR A 104 9.44 -4.50 -5.18
N SER A 105 9.08 -3.77 -6.25
CA SER A 105 9.84 -3.75 -7.51
C SER A 105 11.33 -3.40 -7.38
N PRO A 106 11.80 -2.54 -6.45
CA PRO A 106 13.23 -2.25 -6.32
C PRO A 106 14.07 -3.42 -5.78
N PHE A 107 13.41 -4.45 -5.23
CA PHE A 107 14.06 -5.58 -4.57
C PHE A 107 14.04 -6.87 -5.39
N ASP A 108 13.60 -6.81 -6.66
CA ASP A 108 13.52 -7.97 -7.55
C ASP A 108 12.66 -9.11 -6.96
N ILE A 109 11.54 -8.74 -6.32
CA ILE A 109 10.56 -9.69 -5.76
C ILE A 109 9.42 -9.88 -6.76
N GLU A 110 9.16 -11.14 -7.12
CA GLU A 110 7.99 -11.58 -7.89
C GLU A 110 6.77 -11.65 -6.96
N VAL A 111 5.75 -10.84 -7.24
CA VAL A 111 4.46 -10.93 -6.54
C VAL A 111 3.52 -11.81 -7.35
N THR A 112 2.96 -12.85 -6.72
CA THR A 112 2.06 -13.80 -7.37
C THR A 112 0.82 -14.08 -6.53
N GLU A 113 -0.31 -14.28 -7.20
CA GLU A 113 -1.55 -14.74 -6.56
C GLU A 113 -1.70 -16.26 -6.64
N ARG A 114 -0.82 -16.93 -7.40
CA ARG A 114 -0.77 -18.39 -7.51
C ARG A 114 0.26 -18.93 -6.54
N ARG A 115 -0.17 -19.85 -5.67
CA ARG A 115 0.72 -20.54 -4.74
C ARG A 115 1.89 -21.19 -5.49
N PRO A 116 3.14 -20.86 -5.15
CA PRO A 116 4.33 -21.47 -5.74
C PRO A 116 4.42 -22.96 -5.42
N ALA A 117 5.19 -23.69 -6.22
CA ALA A 117 5.53 -25.07 -5.88
C ALA A 117 6.38 -25.11 -4.59
N ALA A 118 6.39 -26.24 -3.88
CA ALA A 118 7.24 -26.37 -2.70
C ALA A 118 8.73 -26.23 -3.10
N GLY A 119 9.47 -25.37 -2.40
CA GLY A 119 10.93 -25.21 -2.57
C GLY A 119 11.38 -24.08 -3.50
N VAL A 120 10.48 -23.18 -3.92
CA VAL A 120 10.79 -21.89 -4.56
C VAL A 120 10.55 -20.71 -3.61
#